data_AF-A0A3N1VU17-F1
#
_entry.id   AF-A0A3N1VU17-F1
#
_cell.length_a   1.000
_cell.length_b   1.000
_cell.length_c   1.000
_cell.angle_alpha   90.00
_cell.angle_beta   90.00
_cell.angle_gamma   90.00
#
_symmetry.space_group_name_H-M   'P 1'
#
loop_
_entity.id
_entity.type
_entity.pdbx_description
1 polymer ?
#
loop_
_entity_poly.entity_id
_entity_poly.type
_entity_poly.pdbx_seq_one_letter_code
_entity_poly.pdbx_strand_id
1 'polypeptide(L)'
;MKEYAGAVFFVDILGVGALTQGKIEISEKDFSAHNFRYDSKFSEHQFCAKLLLKFRRVLISSTTHIKNIKVAQLSDCAFIWSDDPDIVVNVARDIMWKSVLGGLLCRGGLANGQIVEPDKINTKLGMFICGGAVTDAVRLEGTGKGARVFVKQELVSELKKIPYTAFVPRKSLIDFSTIDEFKWYRYPDVIKSANENLNKKLVMNEIVKLIAMLKHSPKYIWNASNPLGRVQLASSIDIISSETEVLAGNSDLKFDYENMVDNLNNRSEE
;
A
#
# COMPACT_ATOMS: atom_id res chain seq x y z
N MET A 1 0.97 -30.78 -2.57
CA MET A 1 0.91 -29.43 -2.00
C MET A 1 2.29 -29.12 -1.52
N LYS A 2 2.76 -27.89 -1.73
CA LYS A 2 4.05 -27.45 -1.19
C LYS A 2 3.78 -26.71 0.11
N GLU A 3 4.46 -27.14 1.16
CA GLU A 3 4.43 -26.50 2.47
C GLU A 3 5.85 -26.04 2.82
N TYR A 4 5.99 -24.79 3.24
CA TYR A 4 7.27 -24.20 3.61
C TYR A 4 7.07 -22.94 4.48
N ALA A 5 8.13 -22.50 5.14
CA ALA A 5 8.15 -21.20 5.82
C ALA A 5 8.54 -20.10 4.83
N GLY A 6 7.86 -18.97 4.88
CA GLY A 6 8.17 -17.82 4.04
C GLY A 6 7.35 -16.59 4.40
N ALA A 7 7.62 -15.51 3.68
CA ALA A 7 6.96 -14.23 3.89
C ALA A 7 5.78 -14.04 2.92
N VAL A 8 4.72 -13.41 3.42
CA VAL A 8 3.54 -13.02 2.66
C VAL A 8 3.30 -11.52 2.87
N PHE A 9 3.12 -10.81 1.76
CA PHE A 9 2.55 -9.47 1.70
C PHE A 9 1.12 -9.56 1.19
N PHE A 10 0.18 -9.17 2.04
CA PHE A 10 -1.20 -8.92 1.64
C PHE A 10 -1.38 -7.42 1.42
N VAL A 11 -2.08 -7.04 0.35
CA VAL A 11 -2.34 -5.65 0.01
C VAL A 11 -3.76 -5.50 -0.53
N ASP A 12 -4.45 -4.44 -0.12
CA ASP A 12 -5.84 -4.14 -0.48
C ASP A 12 -5.99 -2.68 -0.93
N ILE A 13 -6.85 -2.42 -1.92
CA ILE A 13 -7.18 -1.07 -2.36
C ILE A 13 -8.25 -0.48 -1.44
N LEU A 14 -7.90 0.61 -0.77
CA LEU A 14 -8.81 1.30 0.15
C LEU A 14 -9.96 1.98 -0.61
N GLY A 15 -11.19 1.64 -0.23
CA GLY A 15 -12.41 2.32 -0.68
C GLY A 15 -13.21 1.60 -1.76
N VAL A 16 -12.75 0.46 -2.28
CA VAL A 16 -13.48 -0.31 -3.33
C VAL A 16 -14.84 -0.80 -2.83
N GLY A 17 -14.94 -1.25 -1.58
CA GLY A 17 -16.23 -1.64 -1.00
C GLY A 17 -17.24 -0.49 -0.94
N ALA A 18 -16.80 0.73 -0.59
CA ALA A 18 -17.66 1.91 -0.58
C ALA A 18 -18.06 2.33 -2.00
N LEU A 19 -17.12 2.26 -2.95
CA LEU A 19 -17.34 2.52 -4.37
C LEU A 19 -18.41 1.61 -4.96
N THR A 20 -18.27 0.30 -4.79
CA THR A 20 -19.20 -0.70 -5.37
C THR A 20 -20.57 -0.71 -4.70
N GLN A 21 -20.70 -0.12 -3.51
CA GLN A 21 -21.97 0.07 -2.80
C GLN A 21 -22.66 1.41 -3.15
N GLY A 22 -22.12 2.20 -4.08
CA GLY A 22 -22.69 3.50 -4.45
C GLY A 22 -22.56 4.58 -3.36
N LYS A 23 -21.65 4.40 -2.40
CA LYS A 23 -21.37 5.41 -1.34
C LYS A 23 -20.39 6.48 -1.80
N ILE A 24 -19.87 6.34 -3.02
CA ILE A 24 -18.93 7.25 -3.67
C ILE A 24 -19.55 7.54 -5.03
N GLU A 25 -19.98 8.78 -5.23
CA GLU A 25 -20.45 9.23 -6.54
C GLU A 25 -19.24 9.42 -7.46
N ILE A 26 -19.32 8.86 -8.67
CA ILE A 26 -18.26 8.94 -9.68
C ILE A 26 -18.71 9.81 -10.83
N SER A 27 -17.81 10.70 -11.26
CA SER A 27 -18.03 11.65 -12.33
C SER A 27 -17.05 11.46 -13.49
N GLU A 28 -17.27 12.21 -14.57
CA GLU A 28 -16.33 12.34 -15.68
C GLU A 28 -14.94 12.84 -15.25
N LYS A 29 -14.90 13.72 -14.24
CA LYS A 29 -13.64 14.25 -13.69
C LYS A 29 -12.77 13.10 -13.14
N ASP A 30 -13.38 12.09 -12.52
CA ASP A 30 -12.67 10.94 -11.95
C ASP A 30 -12.06 10.06 -13.04
N PHE A 31 -12.81 9.76 -14.10
CA PHE A 31 -12.29 9.02 -15.26
C PHE A 31 -11.13 9.78 -15.93
N SER A 32 -11.32 11.08 -16.14
CA SER A 32 -10.33 11.96 -16.76
C SER A 32 -9.04 12.04 -15.92
N ALA A 33 -9.16 12.18 -14.60
CA ALA A 33 -8.00 12.21 -13.69
C ALA A 33 -7.11 10.96 -13.80
N HIS A 34 -7.72 9.81 -14.08
CA HIS A 34 -7.01 8.53 -14.24
C HIS A 34 -6.66 8.19 -15.69
N ASN A 35 -7.03 9.03 -16.66
CA ASN A 35 -6.96 8.75 -18.10
C ASN A 35 -7.69 7.45 -18.49
N PHE A 36 -8.85 7.20 -17.88
CA PHE A 36 -9.69 6.05 -18.20
C PHE A 36 -10.66 6.40 -19.33
N ARG A 37 -10.65 5.59 -20.39
CA ARG A 37 -11.65 5.67 -21.46
C ARG A 37 -13.00 5.09 -20.99
N TYR A 38 -14.07 5.75 -21.40
CA TYR A 38 -15.47 5.34 -21.25
C TYR A 38 -16.22 5.69 -22.55
N ASP A 39 -17.16 4.85 -22.96
CA ASP A 39 -17.74 4.93 -24.31
C ASP A 39 -19.04 5.75 -24.38
N SER A 40 -19.74 5.97 -23.27
CA SER A 40 -20.92 6.89 -23.21
C SER A 40 -21.60 7.01 -21.83
N LYS A 41 -21.33 6.09 -20.89
CA LYS A 41 -21.90 6.09 -19.53
C LYS A 41 -20.79 5.95 -18.50
N PHE A 42 -20.95 6.62 -17.37
CA PHE A 42 -20.12 6.45 -16.19
C PHE A 42 -20.84 5.53 -15.21
N SER A 43 -20.11 4.59 -14.62
CA SER A 43 -20.61 3.86 -13.46
C SER A 43 -19.46 3.54 -12.52
N GLU A 44 -19.79 3.41 -11.24
CA GLU A 44 -18.90 3.03 -10.15
C GLU A 44 -18.25 1.68 -10.45
N HIS A 45 -19.00 0.74 -11.03
CA HIS A 45 -18.49 -0.57 -11.42
C HIS A 45 -17.49 -0.51 -12.58
N GLN A 46 -17.73 0.32 -13.60
CA GLN A 46 -16.78 0.51 -14.69
C GLN A 46 -15.51 1.19 -14.19
N PHE A 47 -15.64 2.22 -13.34
CA PHE A 47 -14.51 2.89 -12.72
C PHE A 47 -13.70 1.92 -11.87
N CYS A 48 -14.38 1.12 -11.02
CA CYS A 48 -13.77 0.06 -10.21
C CYS A 48 -13.00 -0.93 -11.08
N ALA A 49 -13.58 -1.44 -12.16
CA ALA A 49 -12.89 -2.38 -13.05
C ALA A 49 -11.61 -1.77 -13.65
N LYS A 50 -11.62 -0.49 -14.01
CA LYS A 50 -10.42 0.22 -14.51
C LYS A 50 -9.36 0.40 -13.41
N LEU A 51 -9.77 0.68 -12.16
CA LEU A 51 -8.86 0.70 -11.02
C LEU A 51 -8.22 -0.68 -10.79
N LEU A 52 -8.98 -1.77 -10.87
CA LEU A 52 -8.46 -3.13 -10.73
C LEU A 52 -7.46 -3.48 -11.84
N LEU A 53 -7.71 -3.05 -13.08
CA LEU A 53 -6.75 -3.20 -14.19
C LEU A 53 -5.47 -2.42 -13.94
N LYS A 54 -5.58 -1.22 -13.36
CA LYS A 54 -4.42 -0.40 -12.99
C LYS A 54 -3.62 -1.04 -11.87
N PHE A 55 -4.29 -1.57 -10.85
CA PHE A 55 -3.64 -2.31 -9.77
C PHE A 55 -2.92 -3.55 -10.28
N ARG A 56 -3.57 -4.33 -11.17
CA ARG A 56 -2.93 -5.46 -11.85
C ARG A 56 -1.66 -5.06 -12.60
N ARG A 57 -1.64 -3.90 -13.27
CA ARG A 57 -0.42 -3.40 -13.94
C ARG A 57 0.68 -3.06 -12.94
N VAL A 58 0.34 -2.49 -11.78
CA VAL A 58 1.31 -2.26 -10.68
C VAL A 58 1.90 -3.60 -10.26
N LEU A 59 1.06 -4.58 -9.91
CA LEU A 59 1.51 -5.92 -9.49
C LEU A 59 2.44 -6.59 -10.53
N ILE A 60 2.06 -6.59 -11.81
CA ILE A 60 2.89 -7.14 -12.90
C ILE A 60 4.23 -6.40 -12.98
N SER A 61 4.21 -5.08 -13.01
CA SER A 61 5.45 -4.27 -13.13
C SER A 61 6.40 -4.43 -11.95
N SER A 62 5.87 -4.75 -10.76
CA SER A 62 6.65 -4.94 -9.53
C SER A 62 7.20 -6.35 -9.38
N THR A 63 6.73 -7.32 -10.17
CA THR A 63 7.06 -8.74 -9.95
C THR A 63 7.63 -9.47 -11.17
N THR A 64 7.36 -9.01 -12.40
CA THR A 64 7.74 -9.72 -13.64
C THR A 64 9.22 -10.05 -13.75
N HIS A 65 10.11 -9.20 -13.23
CA HIS A 65 11.57 -9.39 -13.33
C HIS A 65 12.20 -9.98 -12.07
N ILE A 66 11.39 -10.33 -11.08
CA ILE A 66 11.86 -10.82 -9.79
C ILE A 66 11.75 -12.33 -9.79
N LYS A 67 12.89 -12.99 -9.59
CA LYS A 67 12.91 -14.45 -9.45
C LYS A 67 12.28 -14.83 -8.11
N ASN A 68 11.62 -15.98 -8.09
CA ASN A 68 11.11 -16.59 -6.86
C ASN A 68 10.08 -15.74 -6.10
N ILE A 69 9.30 -14.92 -6.81
CA ILE A 69 8.13 -14.23 -6.26
C ILE A 69 6.87 -14.82 -6.89
N LYS A 70 5.81 -14.96 -6.10
CA LYS A 70 4.50 -15.41 -6.58
C LYS A 70 3.46 -14.35 -6.25
N VAL A 71 2.43 -14.28 -7.09
CA VAL A 71 1.35 -13.31 -6.97
C VAL A 71 0.01 -13.99 -7.25
N ALA A 72 -0.96 -13.70 -6.40
CA ALA A 72 -2.37 -14.06 -6.60
C ALA A 72 -3.23 -12.82 -6.31
N GLN A 73 -3.94 -12.33 -7.32
CA GLN A 73 -4.88 -11.23 -7.15
C GLN A 73 -6.29 -11.79 -6.95
N LEU A 74 -7.00 -11.30 -5.93
CA LEU A 74 -8.41 -11.58 -5.69
C LEU A 74 -9.15 -10.26 -5.61
N SER A 75 -9.86 -9.89 -6.69
CA SER A 75 -10.55 -8.59 -6.77
C SER A 75 -9.58 -7.40 -6.54
N ASP A 76 -9.83 -6.62 -5.49
CA ASP A 76 -9.15 -5.42 -5.01
C ASP A 76 -7.96 -5.71 -4.11
N CYS A 77 -7.76 -6.97 -3.73
CA CYS A 77 -6.60 -7.38 -2.96
C CYS A 77 -5.66 -8.31 -3.72
N ALA A 78 -4.44 -8.45 -3.20
CA ALA A 78 -3.46 -9.38 -3.72
C ALA A 78 -2.57 -9.96 -2.62
N PHE A 79 -2.13 -11.18 -2.85
CA PHE A 79 -1.11 -11.88 -2.06
C PHE A 79 0.17 -11.96 -2.88
N ILE A 80 1.27 -11.56 -2.28
CA ILE A 80 2.61 -11.66 -2.84
C ILE A 80 3.47 -12.44 -1.84
N TRP A 81 4.17 -13.49 -2.29
CA TRP A 81 4.90 -14.33 -1.35
C TRP A 81 6.14 -15.01 -1.95
N SER A 82 7.04 -15.39 -1.06
CA SER A 82 8.29 -16.09 -1.34
C SER A 82 8.80 -16.79 -0.08
N ASP A 83 9.70 -17.76 -0.25
CA ASP A 83 10.55 -18.26 0.84
C ASP A 83 11.73 -17.32 1.17
N ASP A 84 11.91 -16.22 0.40
CA ASP A 84 12.86 -15.14 0.68
C ASP A 84 12.12 -13.88 1.21
N PRO A 85 12.18 -13.61 2.53
CA PRO A 85 11.55 -12.44 3.14
C PRO A 85 12.04 -11.09 2.60
N ASP A 86 13.34 -10.95 2.29
CA ASP A 86 13.92 -9.69 1.81
C ASP A 86 13.36 -9.29 0.44
N ILE A 87 13.05 -10.28 -0.42
CA ILE A 87 12.40 -10.04 -1.71
C ILE A 87 10.97 -9.54 -1.51
N VAL A 88 10.20 -10.18 -0.62
CA VAL A 88 8.80 -9.81 -0.37
C VAL A 88 8.69 -8.37 0.15
N VAL A 89 9.56 -7.98 1.09
CA VAL A 89 9.58 -6.59 1.62
C VAL A 89 9.94 -5.57 0.53
N ASN A 90 10.91 -5.88 -0.33
CA ASN A 90 11.29 -5.01 -1.45
C ASN A 90 10.18 -4.86 -2.50
N VAL A 91 9.42 -5.94 -2.75
CA VAL A 91 8.25 -5.92 -3.63
C VAL A 91 7.11 -5.13 -3.01
N ALA A 92 6.85 -5.30 -1.71
CA ALA A 92 5.85 -4.53 -0.98
C ALA A 92 6.15 -3.03 -1.09
N ARG A 93 7.39 -2.62 -0.84
CA ARG A 93 7.88 -1.26 -1.05
C ARG A 93 7.56 -0.74 -2.45
N ASP A 94 7.95 -1.49 -3.49
CA ASP A 94 7.75 -1.09 -4.88
C ASP A 94 6.27 -0.93 -5.26
N ILE A 95 5.42 -1.87 -4.81
CA ILE A 95 3.97 -1.83 -5.02
C ILE A 95 3.39 -0.57 -4.36
N MET A 96 3.75 -0.28 -3.11
CA MET A 96 3.22 0.89 -2.40
C MET A 96 3.59 2.21 -3.09
N TRP A 97 4.85 2.37 -3.51
CA TRP A 97 5.30 3.53 -4.28
C TRP A 97 4.53 3.68 -5.60
N LYS A 98 4.50 2.63 -6.42
CA LYS A 98 3.83 2.65 -7.73
C LYS A 98 2.32 2.83 -7.61
N SER A 99 1.70 2.27 -6.58
CA SER A 99 0.28 2.48 -6.28
C SER A 99 0.03 3.95 -5.95
N VAL A 100 0.76 4.54 -5.01
CA VAL A 100 0.51 5.93 -4.59
C VAL A 100 0.78 6.93 -5.73
N LEU A 101 1.90 6.78 -6.45
CA LEU A 101 2.19 7.60 -7.64
C LEU A 101 1.20 7.33 -8.79
N GLY A 102 0.69 6.10 -8.85
CA GLY A 102 -0.36 5.68 -9.75
C GLY A 102 -1.69 6.36 -9.44
N GLY A 103 -1.98 6.74 -8.19
CA GLY A 103 -3.31 7.19 -7.75
C GLY A 103 -4.17 6.06 -7.17
N LEU A 104 -3.54 5.03 -6.62
CA LEU A 104 -4.20 3.92 -5.91
C LEU A 104 -3.77 3.99 -4.44
N LEU A 105 -4.73 4.17 -3.55
CA LEU A 105 -4.48 4.13 -2.12
C LEU A 105 -4.57 2.66 -1.67
N CYS A 106 -3.42 2.07 -1.33
CA CYS A 106 -3.36 0.67 -0.89
C CYS A 106 -2.88 0.59 0.55
N ARG A 107 -3.35 -0.38 1.31
CA ARG A 107 -2.85 -0.73 2.65
C ARG A 107 -2.49 -2.20 2.66
N GLY A 108 -1.54 -2.58 3.50
CA GLY A 108 -1.10 -3.98 3.53
C GLY A 108 -0.61 -4.47 4.87
N GLY A 109 -0.37 -5.77 4.90
CA GLY A 109 0.19 -6.50 6.02
C GLY A 109 1.28 -7.44 5.55
N LEU A 110 2.35 -7.56 6.35
CA LEU A 110 3.51 -8.38 6.11
C LEU A 110 3.69 -9.35 7.28
N ALA A 111 3.73 -10.65 6.97
CA ALA A 111 3.96 -11.68 7.98
C ALA A 111 4.89 -12.76 7.45
N ASN A 112 5.65 -13.38 8.36
CA ASN A 112 6.39 -14.61 8.11
C ASN A 112 5.66 -15.79 8.77
N GLY A 113 5.79 -16.98 8.18
CA GLY A 113 5.26 -18.20 8.77
C GLY A 113 4.98 -19.28 7.74
N GLN A 114 4.11 -20.22 8.10
CA GLN A 114 3.73 -21.32 7.22
C GLN A 114 2.97 -20.80 5.99
N ILE A 115 3.40 -21.29 4.83
CA ILE A 115 2.78 -21.12 3.52
C ILE A 115 2.45 -22.51 2.96
N VAL A 116 1.23 -22.65 2.46
CA VAL A 116 0.74 -23.83 1.75
C VAL A 116 0.20 -23.39 0.40
N GLU A 117 0.72 -23.99 -0.66
CA GLU A 117 0.38 -23.66 -2.05
C GLU A 117 0.27 -24.94 -2.93
N PRO A 118 -0.39 -24.88 -4.09
CA PRO A 118 -0.48 -26.04 -4.99
C PRO A 118 0.86 -26.35 -5.69
N ASP A 119 1.19 -27.63 -5.87
CA ASP A 119 2.41 -28.05 -6.59
C ASP A 119 2.34 -27.72 -8.09
N LYS A 120 1.11 -27.76 -8.64
CA LYS A 120 0.81 -27.52 -10.04
C LYS A 120 -0.33 -26.52 -10.12
N ILE A 121 -0.15 -25.51 -10.97
CA ILE A 121 -1.12 -24.43 -11.13
C ILE A 121 -1.97 -24.73 -12.37
N ASN A 122 -3.28 -24.81 -12.19
CA ASN A 122 -4.19 -24.72 -13.32
C ASN A 122 -4.24 -23.25 -13.77
N THR A 123 -3.64 -22.96 -14.92
CA THR A 123 -3.52 -21.60 -15.45
C THR A 123 -4.86 -20.87 -15.63
N LYS A 124 -5.98 -21.61 -15.72
CA LYS A 124 -7.34 -21.03 -15.82
C LYS A 124 -7.89 -20.51 -14.49
N LEU A 125 -7.48 -21.09 -13.36
CA LEU A 125 -8.01 -20.76 -12.02
C LEU A 125 -7.06 -19.87 -11.19
N GLY A 126 -5.83 -19.67 -11.67
CA GLY A 126 -4.81 -18.89 -10.96
C GLY A 126 -4.18 -19.65 -9.78
N MET A 127 -3.21 -19.01 -9.13
CA MET A 127 -2.59 -19.54 -7.91
C MET A 127 -3.46 -19.22 -6.69
N PHE A 128 -3.44 -20.10 -5.70
CA PHE A 128 -3.97 -19.81 -4.37
C PHE A 128 -2.89 -20.07 -3.32
N ILE A 129 -3.08 -19.49 -2.14
CA ILE A 129 -2.19 -19.61 -1.00
C ILE A 129 -3.03 -19.70 0.28
N CYS A 130 -2.60 -20.53 1.24
CA CYS A 130 -3.12 -20.56 2.60
C CYS A 130 -1.97 -20.77 3.60
N GLY A 131 -2.27 -20.78 4.89
CA GLY A 131 -1.29 -20.96 5.96
C GLY A 131 -1.23 -19.80 6.94
N GLY A 132 -0.51 -19.97 8.04
CA GLY A 132 -0.43 -18.98 9.13
C GLY A 132 0.06 -17.60 8.67
N ALA A 133 1.03 -17.54 7.75
CA ALA A 133 1.53 -16.28 7.22
C ALA A 133 0.45 -15.49 6.46
N VAL A 134 -0.42 -16.18 5.73
CA VAL A 134 -1.53 -15.58 4.98
C VAL A 134 -2.54 -14.94 5.94
N THR A 135 -2.96 -15.70 6.95
CA THR A 135 -3.92 -15.24 7.95
C THR A 135 -3.38 -14.03 8.73
N ASP A 136 -2.11 -14.07 9.13
CA ASP A 136 -1.49 -12.97 9.85
C ASP A 136 -1.33 -11.71 8.99
N ALA A 137 -0.93 -11.84 7.72
CA ALA A 137 -0.80 -10.72 6.79
C ALA A 137 -2.16 -10.02 6.55
N VAL A 138 -3.25 -10.78 6.37
CA VAL A 138 -4.60 -10.22 6.23
C VAL A 138 -5.04 -9.51 7.50
N ARG A 139 -4.80 -10.11 8.67
CA ARG A 139 -5.14 -9.50 9.97
C ARG A 139 -4.39 -8.18 10.18
N LEU A 140 -3.10 -8.13 9.82
CA LEU A 140 -2.25 -6.95 9.98
C LEU A 140 -2.71 -5.77 9.13
N GLU A 141 -3.19 -6.00 7.91
CA GLU A 141 -3.72 -4.94 7.05
C GLU A 141 -4.84 -4.14 7.73
N GLY A 142 -5.71 -4.83 8.48
CA GLY A 142 -6.85 -4.23 9.17
C GLY A 142 -6.52 -3.35 10.38
N THR A 143 -5.26 -3.29 10.81
CA THR A 143 -4.88 -2.73 12.13
C THR A 143 -4.78 -1.20 12.22
N GLY A 144 -4.77 -0.49 11.10
CA GLY A 144 -4.62 0.98 11.11
C GLY A 144 -5.37 1.69 10.00
N LYS A 145 -5.00 2.93 9.68
CA LYS A 145 -5.59 3.74 8.60
C LYS A 145 -4.48 4.31 7.72
N GLY A 146 -4.81 4.59 6.47
CA GLY A 146 -3.91 5.14 5.45
C GLY A 146 -3.09 4.08 4.71
N ALA A 147 -2.29 4.55 3.75
CA ALA A 147 -1.45 3.75 2.89
C ALA A 147 -0.20 3.24 3.62
N ARG A 148 -0.42 2.29 4.53
CA ARG A 148 0.58 1.77 5.45
C ARG A 148 0.75 0.28 5.28
N VAL A 149 1.89 -0.23 5.73
CA VAL A 149 2.18 -1.65 5.75
C VAL A 149 2.55 -2.06 7.17
N PHE A 150 1.70 -2.88 7.79
CA PHE A 150 1.89 -3.37 9.15
C PHE A 150 2.60 -4.71 9.13
N VAL A 151 3.47 -4.94 10.10
CA VAL A 151 4.44 -6.02 10.09
C VAL A 151 4.44 -6.75 11.43
N LYS A 152 4.49 -8.09 11.36
CA LYS A 152 4.74 -8.93 12.52
C LYS A 152 6.22 -8.87 12.90
N GLN A 153 6.55 -8.69 14.18
CA GLN A 153 7.94 -8.54 14.63
C GLN A 153 8.83 -9.74 14.24
N GLU A 154 8.26 -10.95 14.19
CA GLU A 154 8.97 -12.16 13.80
C GLU A 154 9.45 -12.12 12.33
N LEU A 155 8.79 -11.37 11.45
CA LEU A 155 9.32 -11.13 10.11
C LEU A 155 10.59 -10.29 10.16
N VAL A 156 10.64 -9.27 11.02
CA VAL A 156 11.77 -8.34 11.11
C VAL A 156 13.06 -9.08 11.51
N SER A 157 12.96 -10.07 12.40
CA SER A 157 14.10 -10.92 12.80
C SER A 157 14.63 -11.84 11.70
N GLU A 158 13.87 -12.08 10.64
CA GLU A 158 14.24 -13.00 9.55
C GLU A 158 14.90 -12.27 8.36
N LEU A 159 14.85 -10.94 8.34
CA LEU A 159 15.39 -10.11 7.28
C LEU A 159 16.92 -10.00 7.38
N LYS A 160 17.61 -10.22 6.26
CA LYS A 160 19.08 -10.17 6.21
C LYS A 160 19.59 -8.87 5.61
N LYS A 161 18.82 -8.27 4.69
CA LYS A 161 19.21 -7.09 3.91
C LYS A 161 18.40 -5.86 4.27
N ILE A 162 17.21 -6.01 4.83
CA ILE A 162 16.41 -4.85 5.21
C ILE A 162 16.88 -4.33 6.57
N PRO A 163 17.25 -3.04 6.71
CA PRO A 163 17.67 -2.49 7.98
C PRO A 163 16.50 -2.46 8.98
N TYR A 164 16.77 -2.75 10.26
CA TYR A 164 15.76 -2.67 11.33
C TYR A 164 15.13 -1.27 11.42
N THR A 165 15.87 -0.22 11.04
CA THR A 165 15.40 1.17 11.01
C THR A 165 14.34 1.43 9.94
N ALA A 166 14.10 0.48 9.03
CA ALA A 166 12.97 0.50 8.11
C ALA A 166 11.62 0.29 8.81
N PHE A 167 11.65 -0.27 10.03
CA PHE A 167 10.47 -0.57 10.82
C PHE A 167 10.38 0.40 12.00
N VAL A 168 9.16 0.69 12.42
CA VAL A 168 8.89 1.49 13.63
C VAL A 168 7.76 0.85 14.42
N PRO A 169 7.92 0.64 15.74
CA PRO A 169 6.85 0.12 16.57
C PRO A 169 5.72 1.15 16.66
N ARG A 170 4.49 0.68 16.47
CA ARG A 170 3.25 1.46 16.59
C ARG A 170 2.35 0.77 17.59
N LYS A 171 1.90 1.53 18.58
CA LYS A 171 0.94 1.05 19.55
C LYS A 171 -0.47 1.17 18.96
N SER A 172 -1.17 0.05 18.87
CA SER A 172 -2.60 0.03 18.60
C SER A 172 -3.33 0.68 19.77
N LEU A 173 -4.23 1.63 19.49
CA LEU A 173 -5.06 2.25 20.53
C LEU A 173 -6.30 1.42 20.87
N ILE A 174 -6.55 0.34 20.13
CA ILE A 174 -7.72 -0.53 20.31
C ILE A 174 -7.45 -1.55 21.42
N ASP A 175 -6.30 -2.23 21.34
CA ASP A 175 -5.93 -3.35 22.22
C ASP A 175 -4.57 -3.15 22.90
N PHE A 176 -3.93 -2.00 22.72
CA PHE A 176 -2.60 -1.66 23.25
C PHE A 176 -1.48 -2.60 22.80
N SER A 177 -1.73 -3.46 21.82
CA SER A 177 -0.70 -4.28 21.18
C SER A 177 0.28 -3.39 20.42
N THR A 178 1.54 -3.83 20.35
CA THR A 178 2.56 -3.19 19.53
C THR A 178 2.68 -3.97 18.24
N ILE A 179 2.50 -3.28 17.11
CA ILE A 179 2.73 -3.80 15.77
C ILE A 179 3.79 -2.94 15.11
N ASP A 180 4.64 -3.52 14.28
CA ASP A 180 5.62 -2.73 13.55
C ASP A 180 4.99 -2.18 12.26
N GLU A 181 5.41 -0.99 11.86
CA GLU A 181 5.08 -0.41 10.57
C GLU A 181 6.33 -0.34 9.69
N PHE A 182 6.22 -0.85 8.47
CA PHE A 182 7.26 -0.69 7.46
C PHE A 182 7.17 0.68 6.80
N LYS A 183 8.20 1.50 6.98
CA LYS A 183 8.35 2.84 6.40
C LYS A 183 8.78 2.75 4.94
N TRP A 184 7.95 2.12 4.10
CA TRP A 184 8.20 1.91 2.68
C TRP A 184 8.55 3.21 1.93
N TYR A 185 7.97 4.34 2.36
CA TYR A 185 8.18 5.69 1.83
C TYR A 185 9.58 6.27 2.12
N ARG A 186 10.40 5.63 2.96
CA ARG A 186 11.81 6.03 3.15
C ARG A 186 12.75 5.44 2.09
N TYR A 187 12.27 4.48 1.31
CA TYR A 187 13.08 3.68 0.39
C TYR A 187 12.53 3.80 -1.03
N PRO A 188 12.89 4.89 -1.75
CA PRO A 188 12.46 5.06 -3.14
C PRO A 188 13.06 4.00 -4.08
N ASP A 189 14.23 3.47 -3.71
CA ASP A 189 14.94 2.41 -4.43
C ASP A 189 14.91 1.08 -3.67
N VAL A 190 15.32 0.01 -4.35
CA VAL A 190 15.48 -1.33 -3.77
C VAL A 190 16.50 -1.29 -2.64
N ILE A 191 16.12 -1.86 -1.49
CA ILE A 191 16.95 -1.99 -0.31
C ILE A 191 17.93 -3.14 -0.53
N LYS A 192 19.23 -2.84 -0.59
CA LYS A 192 20.27 -3.81 -0.95
C LYS A 192 21.02 -4.37 0.26
N SER A 193 21.07 -3.63 1.36
CA SER A 193 21.88 -3.98 2.52
C SER A 193 21.33 -3.38 3.82
N ALA A 194 21.52 -4.09 4.93
CA ALA A 194 21.11 -3.62 6.26
C ALA A 194 21.94 -2.42 6.74
N ASN A 195 23.08 -2.17 6.10
CA ASN A 195 23.96 -1.02 6.39
C ASN A 195 23.80 0.10 5.34
N GLU A 196 22.72 0.09 4.56
CA GLU A 196 22.50 1.08 3.51
C GLU A 196 22.37 2.49 4.09
N ASN A 197 23.26 3.39 3.68
CA ASN A 197 23.20 4.78 4.05
C ASN A 197 22.28 5.53 3.09
N LEU A 198 21.09 5.89 3.56
CA LEU A 198 20.10 6.58 2.75
C LEU A 198 20.57 7.98 2.36
N ASN A 199 20.48 8.29 1.07
CA ASN A 199 20.66 9.66 0.59
C ASN A 199 19.46 10.51 1.04
N LYS A 200 19.61 11.23 2.16
CA LYS A 200 18.55 12.04 2.77
C LYS A 200 17.90 13.02 1.80
N LYS A 201 18.68 13.63 0.90
CA LYS A 201 18.17 14.58 -0.10
C LYS A 201 17.27 13.88 -1.13
N LEU A 202 17.68 12.72 -1.61
CA LEU A 202 16.86 11.89 -2.51
C LEU A 202 15.56 11.47 -1.81
N VAL A 203 15.66 10.92 -0.60
CA VAL A 203 14.48 10.47 0.17
C VAL A 203 13.51 11.63 0.42
N MET A 204 14.02 12.81 0.82
CA MET A 204 13.19 14.00 1.01
C MET A 204 12.44 14.39 -0.27
N ASN A 205 13.14 14.45 -1.41
CA ASN A 205 12.51 14.79 -2.69
C ASN A 205 11.40 13.81 -3.06
N GLU A 206 11.60 12.52 -2.85
CA GLU A 206 10.61 11.48 -3.17
C GLU A 206 9.42 11.51 -2.18
N ILE A 207 9.65 11.79 -0.90
CA ILE A 207 8.57 11.99 0.08
C ILE A 207 7.71 13.20 -0.29
N VAL A 208 8.32 14.32 -0.69
CA VAL A 208 7.57 15.50 -1.14
C VAL A 208 6.71 15.17 -2.36
N LYS A 209 7.20 14.34 -3.29
CA LYS A 209 6.40 13.86 -4.43
C LYS A 209 5.20 13.03 -3.98
N LEU A 210 5.36 12.12 -3.02
CA LEU A 210 4.24 11.36 -2.45
C LEU A 210 3.20 12.27 -1.82
N ILE A 211 3.64 13.23 -1.00
CA ILE A 211 2.74 14.18 -0.33
C ILE A 211 1.99 15.01 -1.37
N ALA A 212 2.69 15.57 -2.36
CA ALA A 212 2.06 16.34 -3.43
C ALA A 212 1.04 15.50 -4.21
N MET A 213 1.38 14.24 -4.48
CA MET A 213 0.50 13.30 -5.17
C MET A 213 -0.76 13.00 -4.36
N LEU A 214 -0.66 12.70 -3.07
CA LEU A 214 -1.80 12.43 -2.18
C LEU A 214 -2.67 13.68 -1.97
N LYS A 215 -2.02 14.82 -1.73
CA LYS A 215 -2.68 16.07 -1.36
C LYS A 215 -3.36 16.78 -2.54
N HIS A 216 -2.73 16.79 -3.72
CA HIS A 216 -3.15 17.66 -4.82
C HIS A 216 -3.60 16.92 -6.08
N SER A 217 -3.22 15.65 -6.27
CA SER A 217 -3.51 14.99 -7.54
C SER A 217 -4.99 14.61 -7.67
N PRO A 218 -5.67 14.96 -8.78
CA PRO A 218 -7.10 14.71 -8.97
C PRO A 218 -7.45 13.21 -8.93
N LYS A 219 -6.47 12.32 -9.06
CA LYS A 219 -6.66 10.86 -8.95
C LYS A 219 -7.25 10.40 -7.62
N TYR A 220 -7.14 11.22 -6.57
CA TYR A 220 -7.67 10.92 -5.24
C TYR A 220 -8.99 11.63 -4.91
N ILE A 221 -9.63 12.31 -5.87
CA ILE A 221 -10.93 12.98 -5.64
C ILE A 221 -11.98 11.98 -5.16
N TRP A 222 -12.13 10.84 -5.83
CA TRP A 222 -13.04 9.77 -5.40
C TRP A 222 -12.75 9.22 -3.98
N ASN A 223 -11.50 9.26 -3.52
CA ASN A 223 -11.18 8.91 -2.13
C ASN A 223 -11.60 10.05 -1.18
N ALA A 224 -11.40 11.31 -1.56
CA ALA A 224 -11.73 12.48 -0.74
C ALA A 224 -13.24 12.79 -0.68
N SER A 225 -14.04 12.27 -1.61
CA SER A 225 -15.48 12.57 -1.72
C SER A 225 -16.33 12.00 -0.58
N ASN A 226 -15.80 11.08 0.23
CA ASN A 226 -16.49 10.57 1.41
C ASN A 226 -15.63 10.69 2.69
N PRO A 227 -16.26 10.83 3.88
CA PRO A 227 -15.53 11.04 5.12
C PRO A 227 -14.50 9.94 5.43
N LEU A 228 -14.85 8.66 5.22
CA LEU A 228 -13.93 7.56 5.52
C LEU A 228 -12.70 7.59 4.62
N GLY A 229 -12.85 7.91 3.35
CA GLY A 229 -11.73 8.04 2.43
C GLY A 229 -10.85 9.26 2.72
N ARG A 230 -11.43 10.37 3.21
CA ARG A 230 -10.64 11.51 3.75
C ARG A 230 -9.78 11.10 4.93
N VAL A 231 -10.32 10.30 5.86
CA VAL A 231 -9.52 9.75 6.97
C VAL A 231 -8.34 8.94 6.43
N GLN A 232 -8.56 8.07 5.44
CA GLN A 232 -7.48 7.27 4.85
C GLN A 232 -6.41 8.16 4.21
N LEU A 233 -6.80 9.17 3.42
CA LEU A 233 -5.86 10.10 2.80
C LEU A 233 -5.09 10.93 3.83
N ALA A 234 -5.79 11.54 4.79
CA ALA A 234 -5.19 12.36 5.84
C ALA A 234 -4.20 11.55 6.67
N SER A 235 -4.56 10.34 7.12
CA SER A 235 -3.64 9.46 7.86
C SER A 235 -2.41 9.07 7.03
N SER A 236 -2.55 8.93 5.71
CA SER A 236 -1.41 8.65 4.82
C SER A 236 -0.48 9.85 4.73
N ILE A 237 -1.04 11.05 4.54
CA ILE A 237 -0.29 12.30 4.41
C ILE A 237 0.44 12.61 5.71
N ASP A 238 -0.25 12.54 6.86
CA ASP A 238 0.33 12.78 8.18
C ASP A 238 1.57 11.92 8.40
N ILE A 239 1.44 10.59 8.28
CA ILE A 239 2.54 9.67 8.56
C ILE A 239 3.71 9.84 7.60
N ILE A 240 3.45 9.98 6.29
CA ILE A 240 4.51 10.18 5.30
C ILE A 240 5.20 11.53 5.53
N SER A 241 4.43 12.58 5.85
CA SER A 241 4.94 13.92 6.08
C SER A 241 5.72 14.05 7.40
N SER A 242 5.38 13.28 8.43
CA SER A 242 6.12 13.26 9.70
C SER A 242 7.60 12.88 9.52
N GLU A 243 7.93 12.16 8.45
CA GLU A 243 9.30 11.79 8.14
C GLU A 243 10.15 12.98 7.64
N THR A 244 9.53 14.07 7.16
CA THR A 244 10.29 15.28 6.77
C THR A 244 10.91 15.97 7.97
N GLU A 245 10.24 15.95 9.13
CA GLU A 245 10.81 16.43 10.40
C GLU A 245 12.02 15.58 10.80
N VAL A 246 11.92 14.26 10.69
CA VAL A 246 13.03 13.34 11.05
C VAL A 246 14.25 13.54 10.14
N LEU A 247 14.02 13.81 8.85
CA LEU A 247 15.10 13.91 7.87
C LEU A 247 15.81 15.27 7.84
N ALA A 248 15.07 16.36 8.04
CA ALA A 248 15.60 17.72 7.85
C ALA A 248 15.26 18.70 8.98
N GLY A 249 14.55 18.27 10.04
CA GLY A 249 14.05 19.17 11.08
C GLY A 249 13.03 20.19 10.56
N ASN A 250 12.44 19.93 9.39
CA ASN A 250 11.53 20.86 8.73
C ASN A 250 10.07 20.52 9.07
N SER A 251 9.50 21.28 10.01
CA SER A 251 8.10 21.18 10.43
C SER A 251 7.11 21.73 9.40
N ASP A 252 7.53 22.63 8.50
CA ASP A 252 6.63 23.26 7.53
C ASP A 252 6.09 22.27 6.48
N LEU A 253 6.76 21.13 6.34
CA LEU A 253 6.35 20.05 5.44
C LEU A 253 5.60 18.92 6.15
N LYS A 254 5.37 19.02 7.45
CA LYS A 254 4.49 18.12 8.19
C LYS A 254 3.06 18.63 8.15
N PHE A 255 2.13 17.71 7.91
CA PHE A 255 0.72 18.01 7.82
C PHE A 255 -0.05 17.14 8.81
N ASP A 256 -0.49 17.73 9.92
CA ASP A 256 -1.25 17.00 10.93
C ASP A 256 -2.58 16.48 10.39
N TYR A 257 -3.01 15.34 10.92
CA TYR A 257 -4.21 14.64 10.50
C TYR A 257 -5.46 15.54 10.53
N GLU A 258 -5.71 16.26 11.64
CA GLU A 258 -6.92 17.08 11.80
C GLU A 258 -7.01 18.16 10.71
N ASN A 259 -5.92 18.92 10.55
CA ASN A 259 -5.80 19.95 9.52
C ASN A 259 -5.98 19.38 8.11
N MET A 260 -5.51 18.16 7.87
CA MET A 260 -5.64 17.51 6.57
C MET A 260 -7.06 17.04 6.26
N VAL A 261 -7.81 16.55 7.25
CA VAL A 261 -9.21 16.16 7.06
C VAL A 261 -10.06 17.36 6.63
N ASP A 262 -9.87 18.52 7.28
CA ASP A 262 -10.60 19.75 6.96
C ASP A 262 -10.24 20.26 5.55
N ASN A 263 -8.95 20.30 5.21
CA ASN A 263 -8.51 20.71 3.88
C ASN A 263 -9.04 19.79 2.76
N LEU A 264 -9.09 18.49 3.01
CA LEU A 264 -9.63 17.52 2.05
C LEU A 264 -11.16 17.60 1.92
N ASN A 265 -11.86 18.15 2.91
CA ASN A 265 -13.30 18.37 2.83
C ASN A 265 -13.64 19.47 1.81
N ASN A 266 -12.92 20.60 1.85
CA ASN A 266 -13.12 21.71 0.91
C ASN A 266 -12.83 21.29 -0.54
N ARG A 267 -11.91 20.33 -0.72
CA ARG A 267 -11.54 19.78 -2.04
C ARG A 267 -12.66 19.01 -2.73
N SER A 268 -13.59 18.41 -1.99
CA SER A 268 -14.73 17.69 -2.59
C SER A 268 -15.85 18.61 -3.08
N GLU A 269 -15.78 19.92 -2.80
CA GLU A 269 -16.80 20.91 -3.16
C GLU A 269 -16.46 21.68 -4.48
N GLU A 270 -15.26 21.49 -5.06
CA GLU A 270 -14.79 22.11 -6.32
C GLU A 270 -14.87 21.18 -7.56
#